data_AF-A0A9W4A0Y5-F1
#
_entry.id   AF-A0A9W4A0Y5-F1
#
_cell.length_a   1.000
_cell.length_b   1.000
_cell.length_c   1.000
_cell.angle_alpha   90.00
_cell.angle_beta   90.00
_cell.angle_gamma   90.00
#
_symmetry.space_group_name_H-M   'P 1'
#
loop_
_entity.id
_entity.type
_entity.pdbx_description
1 polymer ?
#
loop_
_entity_poly.entity_id
_entity_poly.type
_entity_poly.pdbx_seq_one_letter_code
_entity_poly.pdbx_strand_id
1 'polypeptide(L)'
;MEPLKNLTRELDHEVGSIGLSVATLVDVENLLGHLVESMNEAAYKGDQMAYFNEHHTKVRVYWNLIRHTVNELSAEYEKVEKIKDGLFDEVVKRKNGEQ
;
A
#
# COMPACT_ATOMS: atom_id res chain seq x y z
N MET A 1 -8.67 19.75 24.12
CA MET A 1 -9.20 19.80 22.74
C MET A 1 -8.10 19.75 21.68
N GLU A 2 -6.95 20.40 21.91
CA GLU A 2 -5.78 20.38 21.01
C GLU A 2 -5.18 19.00 20.71
N PRO A 3 -5.11 18.04 21.67
CA PRO A 3 -4.59 16.69 21.39
C PRO A 3 -5.47 15.91 20.41
N LEU A 4 -6.80 15.99 20.59
CA LEU A 4 -7.76 15.31 19.72
C LEU A 4 -7.70 15.84 18.29
N LYS A 5 -7.55 17.17 18.13
CA LYS A 5 -7.42 17.82 16.82
C LYS A 5 -6.14 17.38 16.10
N ASN A 6 -5.02 17.26 16.82
CA ASN A 6 -3.75 16.81 16.25
C ASN A 6 -3.83 15.34 15.83
N LEU A 7 -4.33 14.47 16.69
CA LEU A 7 -4.52 13.05 16.39
C LEU A 7 -5.45 12.82 15.19
N THR A 8 -6.54 13.59 15.09
CA THR A 8 -7.47 13.49 13.94
C THR A 8 -6.80 13.94 12.64
N ARG A 9 -6.01 15.02 12.66
CA ARG A 9 -5.25 15.49 11.50
C ARG A 9 -4.19 14.48 11.06
N GLU A 10 -3.49 13.86 12.02
CA GLU A 10 -2.50 12.83 11.74
C GLU A 10 -3.17 11.56 11.18
N LEU A 11 -4.33 11.17 11.72
CA LEU A 11 -5.12 10.05 11.20
C LEU A 11 -5.52 10.29 9.74
N ASP A 12 -6.07 11.47 9.42
CA ASP A 12 -6.47 11.83 8.06
C ASP A 12 -5.29 11.75 7.07
N HIS A 13 -4.13 12.26 7.49
CA HIS A 13 -2.90 12.19 6.69
C HIS A 13 -2.47 10.74 6.41
N GLU A 14 -2.35 9.92 7.45
CA GLU A 14 -1.86 8.54 7.30
C GLU A 14 -2.88 7.66 6.54
N VAL A 15 -4.18 7.85 6.73
CA VAL A 15 -5.22 7.18 5.92
C VAL A 15 -5.13 7.61 4.46
N GLY A 16 -4.88 8.88 4.18
CA GLY A 16 -4.63 9.37 2.82
C GLY A 16 -3.41 8.71 2.19
N SER A 17 -2.32 8.57 2.94
CA SER A 17 -1.09 7.89 2.50
C SER A 17 -1.34 6.42 2.18
N ILE A 18 -2.04 5.70 3.06
CA ILE A 18 -2.49 4.32 2.83
C ILE A 18 -3.31 4.22 1.53
N GLY A 19 -4.22 5.17 1.29
CA GLY A 19 -5.01 5.21 0.07
C GLY A 19 -4.14 5.30 -1.20
N LEU A 20 -3.07 6.08 -1.17
CA LEU A 20 -2.11 6.19 -2.28
C LEU A 20 -1.29 4.90 -2.47
N SER A 21 -0.85 4.29 -1.38
CA SER A 21 -0.15 3.00 -1.40
C SER A 21 -1.04 1.90 -2.01
N VAL A 22 -2.30 1.83 -1.61
CA VAL A 22 -3.28 0.88 -2.18
C VAL A 22 -3.52 1.16 -3.66
N ALA A 23 -3.73 2.42 -4.07
CA ALA A 23 -3.92 2.77 -5.47
C ALA A 23 -2.72 2.34 -6.33
N THR A 24 -1.50 2.57 -5.83
CA THR A 24 -0.27 2.14 -6.51
C THR A 24 -0.20 0.62 -6.67
N LEU A 25 -0.60 -0.15 -5.65
CA LEU A 25 -0.63 -1.61 -5.74
C LEU A 25 -1.66 -2.10 -6.76
N VAL A 26 -2.83 -1.47 -6.84
CA VAL A 26 -3.86 -1.78 -7.85
C VAL A 26 -3.32 -1.50 -9.26
N ASP A 27 -2.63 -0.40 -9.47
CA ASP A 27 -2.01 -0.09 -10.77
C ASP A 27 -0.97 -1.14 -11.16
N VAL A 28 -0.13 -1.58 -10.21
CA VAL A 28 0.87 -2.62 -10.48
C VAL A 28 0.21 -3.99 -10.73
N GLU A 29 -0.90 -4.31 -10.05
CA GLU A 29 -1.70 -5.52 -10.32
C GLU A 29 -2.21 -5.53 -11.77
N ASN A 30 -2.76 -4.41 -12.24
CA ASN A 30 -3.22 -4.28 -13.63
C ASN A 30 -2.07 -4.48 -14.64
N LEU A 31 -0.90 -3.88 -14.37
CA LEU A 31 0.30 -4.04 -15.21
C LEU A 31 0.81 -5.49 -15.22
N LEU A 32 0.76 -6.17 -14.08
CA LEU A 32 1.10 -7.59 -13.99
C LEU A 32 0.10 -8.45 -14.77
N GLY A 33 -1.20 -8.14 -14.72
CA GLY A 33 -2.23 -8.81 -15.52
C GLY A 33 -1.91 -8.77 -17.01
N HIS A 34 -1.62 -7.58 -17.55
CA HIS A 34 -1.22 -7.42 -18.95
C HIS A 34 0.08 -8.14 -19.30
N LEU A 35 1.05 -8.17 -18.37
CA LEU A 35 2.29 -8.92 -18.57
C LEU A 35 2.03 -10.43 -18.67
N VAL A 36 1.15 -10.97 -17.82
CA VAL A 36 0.75 -12.38 -17.86
C VAL A 36 0.06 -12.71 -19.18
N GLU A 37 -0.85 -11.86 -19.66
CA GLU A 37 -1.48 -12.02 -20.98
C GLU A 37 -0.43 -12.07 -22.11
N SER A 38 0.52 -11.13 -22.11
CA SER A 38 1.61 -11.09 -23.10
C SER A 38 2.51 -12.32 -23.04
N MET A 39 2.84 -12.81 -21.84
CA MET A 39 3.62 -14.03 -21.67
C MET A 39 2.87 -15.26 -22.19
N ASN A 40 1.57 -15.36 -21.94
CA ASN A 40 0.73 -16.44 -22.44
C ASN A 40 0.61 -16.42 -23.97
N GLU A 41 0.47 -15.24 -24.56
CA GLU A 41 0.44 -15.08 -26.02
C GLU A 41 1.76 -15.49 -26.67
N ALA A 42 2.90 -15.04 -26.11
CA ALA A 42 4.21 -15.47 -26.58
C ALA A 42 4.39 -16.99 -26.44
N ALA A 43 3.87 -17.58 -25.36
CA ALA A 43 3.91 -19.02 -25.17
C ALA A 43 3.07 -19.80 -26.18
N TYR A 44 1.86 -19.30 -26.48
CA TYR A 44 0.98 -19.87 -27.49
C TYR A 44 1.59 -19.84 -28.90
N LYS A 45 2.29 -18.76 -29.23
CA LYS A 45 2.96 -18.58 -30.54
C LYS A 45 4.30 -19.31 -30.65
N GLY A 46 4.88 -19.76 -29.53
CA GLY A 46 6.21 -20.36 -29.50
C GLY A 46 7.36 -19.34 -29.51
N ASP A 47 7.08 -18.08 -29.17
CA ASP A 47 8.00 -16.95 -29.24
C ASP A 47 8.61 -16.59 -27.86
N GLN A 48 8.50 -17.46 -26.85
CA GLN A 48 8.90 -17.13 -25.46
C GLN A 48 10.33 -16.61 -25.37
N MET A 49 11.26 -17.19 -26.14
CA MET A 49 12.67 -16.79 -26.11
C MET A 49 12.90 -15.39 -26.69
N ALA A 50 12.07 -14.95 -27.64
CA ALA A 50 12.18 -13.61 -28.22
C ALA A 50 11.80 -12.52 -27.20
N TYR A 51 10.85 -12.81 -26.30
CA TYR A 51 10.33 -11.85 -25.33
C TYR A 51 10.90 -12.02 -23.91
N PHE A 52 11.69 -13.05 -23.65
CA PHE A 52 12.18 -13.39 -22.31
C PHE A 52 12.79 -12.20 -21.56
N ASN A 53 13.71 -11.46 -22.21
CA ASN A 53 14.40 -10.34 -21.57
C ASN A 53 13.46 -9.19 -21.21
N GLU A 54 12.47 -8.92 -22.06
CA GLU A 54 11.46 -7.88 -21.81
C GLU A 54 10.56 -8.30 -20.64
N HIS A 55 10.02 -9.51 -20.68
CA HIS A 55 9.14 -10.03 -19.63
C HIS A 55 9.88 -10.10 -18.28
N HIS A 56 11.09 -10.64 -18.26
CA HIS A 56 11.93 -10.70 -17.07
C HIS A 56 12.20 -9.30 -16.48
N THR A 57 12.49 -8.32 -17.33
CA THR A 57 12.72 -6.94 -16.89
C THR A 57 11.47 -6.35 -16.24
N LYS A 58 10.29 -6.52 -16.87
CA LYS A 58 9.01 -6.05 -16.33
C LYS A 58 8.67 -6.72 -14.99
N VAL A 59 8.80 -8.05 -14.89
CA VAL A 59 8.61 -8.78 -13.62
C VAL A 59 9.49 -8.19 -12.52
N ARG A 60 10.78 -7.98 -12.79
CA ARG A 60 11.72 -7.43 -11.80
C ARG A 60 11.34 -6.02 -11.35
N VAL A 61 10.90 -5.16 -12.28
CA VAL A 61 10.47 -3.79 -11.96
C VAL A 61 9.21 -3.81 -11.12
N TYR A 62 8.18 -4.56 -11.53
CA TYR A 62 6.92 -4.66 -10.80
C TYR A 62 7.11 -5.26 -9.40
N TRP A 63 7.96 -6.28 -9.28
CA TRP A 63 8.34 -6.83 -7.99
C TRP A 63 8.96 -5.79 -7.05
N ASN A 64 9.87 -4.95 -7.55
CA ASN A 64 10.49 -3.91 -6.73
C ASN A 64 9.49 -2.84 -6.31
N LEU A 65 8.55 -2.47 -7.18
CA LEU A 65 7.47 -1.53 -6.84
C LEU A 65 6.58 -2.11 -5.75
N ILE A 66 6.07 -3.35 -5.93
CA ILE A 66 5.28 -4.05 -4.90
C ILE A 66 6.03 -4.08 -3.57
N ARG A 67 7.29 -4.52 -3.59
CA ARG A 67 8.09 -4.62 -2.36
C ARG A 67 8.23 -3.28 -1.65
N HIS A 68 8.44 -2.19 -2.39
CA HIS A 68 8.57 -0.87 -1.81
C HIS A 68 7.23 -0.40 -1.22
N THR A 69 6.16 -0.47 -1.99
CA THR A 69 4.83 0.01 -1.60
C THR A 69 4.23 -0.81 -0.46
N VAL A 70 4.45 -2.13 -0.42
CA VAL A 70 3.99 -2.97 0.72
C VAL A 70 4.73 -2.60 2.00
N ASN A 71 6.03 -2.29 1.92
CA ASN A 71 6.80 -1.85 3.09
C ASN A 71 6.32 -0.49 3.61
N GLU A 72 6.04 0.45 2.71
CA GLU A 72 5.45 1.75 3.06
C GLU A 72 4.06 1.58 3.68
N LEU A 73 3.18 0.82 3.03
CA LEU A 73 1.83 0.52 3.52
C LEU A 73 1.86 -0.10 4.93
N SER A 74 2.80 -1.03 5.18
CA SER A 74 2.95 -1.67 6.48
C SER A 74 3.34 -0.66 7.56
N ALA A 75 4.28 0.25 7.24
CA ALA A 75 4.72 1.30 8.15
C ALA A 75 3.61 2.34 8.43
N GLU A 76 2.86 2.73 7.40
CA GLU A 76 1.70 3.63 7.52
C GLU A 76 0.60 3.01 8.39
N TYR A 77 0.32 1.72 8.18
CA TYR A 77 -0.66 0.98 8.98
C TYR A 77 -0.27 0.92 10.47
N GLU A 78 1.01 0.65 10.77
CA GLU A 78 1.50 0.68 12.16
C GLU A 78 1.33 2.05 12.84
N LYS A 79 1.49 3.15 12.08
CA LYS A 79 1.26 4.50 12.62
C LYS A 79 -0.22 4.75 12.86
N VAL A 80 -1.09 4.35 11.94
CA VAL A 80 -2.55 4.46 12.12
C VAL A 80 -3.00 3.73 13.38
N GLU A 81 -2.48 2.52 13.63
CA GLU A 81 -2.75 1.77 14.85
C GLU A 81 -2.36 2.56 16.11
N LYS A 82 -1.18 3.18 16.12
CA LYS A 82 -0.74 4.03 17.25
C LYS A 82 -1.61 5.27 17.43
N ILE A 83 -2.04 5.91 16.33
CA ILE A 83 -2.93 7.08 16.38
C ILE A 83 -4.30 6.68 16.90
N LYS A 84 -4.84 5.53 16.47
CA LYS A 84 -6.09 4.96 16.95
C LYS A 84 -6.03 4.68 18.45
N ASP A 85 -4.96 4.06 18.94
CA ASP A 85 -4.78 3.80 20.37
C ASP A 85 -4.68 5.11 21.16
N GLY A 86 -3.96 6.11 20.63
CA GLY A 86 -3.88 7.45 21.21
C GLY A 86 -5.23 8.17 21.27
N LEU A 87 -6.06 8.05 20.24
CA LEU A 87 -7.44 8.58 20.21
C LEU A 87 -8.32 7.87 21.25
N PHE A 88 -8.22 6.55 21.35
CA PHE A 88 -8.98 5.78 22.33
C PHE A 88 -8.62 6.21 23.76
N ASP A 89 -7.33 6.34 24.05
CA ASP A 89 -6.85 6.80 25.35
C ASP A 89 -7.31 8.23 25.66
N GLU A 90 -7.21 9.14 24.70
CA GLU A 90 -7.66 10.52 24.84
C GLU A 90 -9.18 10.63 25.10
N VAL A 91 -9.99 9.81 24.44
CA VAL A 91 -11.46 9.89 24.50
C VAL A 91 -12.04 9.09 25.67
N VAL A 92 -11.52 7.88 25.93
CA VAL A 92 -12.09 6.94 26.89
C VAL A 92 -11.46 7.09 28.26
N LYS A 93 -10.12 7.19 28.35
CA LYS A 93 -9.45 7.28 29.65
C LYS A 93 -9.61 8.65 30.29
N ARG A 94 -9.61 9.74 29.51
CA ARG A 94 -9.88 11.09 30.07
C ARG A 94 -11.32 11.26 30.54
N LYS A 95 -12.32 10.65 29.86
CA LYS A 95 -13.71 10.66 30.33
C LYS A 95 -13.92 9.97 31.68
N ASN A 96 -13.08 8.98 32.02
CA ASN A 96 -13.19 8.23 33.27
C ASN A 96 -12.41 8.86 34.44
N GLY A 97 -11.58 9.87 34.19
CA GLY A 97 -10.81 10.60 35.21
C GLY A 97 -11.44 11.92 35.67
N GLU A 98 -12.59 12.30 35.11
CA GLU A 98 -13.37 13.49 35.49
C GLU A 98 -14.58 13.14 36.39
N GLN A 99 -14.54 11.99 37.09
CA GLN A 99 -15.49 11.64 38.17
C GLN A 99 -14.81 11.67 39.54
#